data_AF-A0AAW6D4Y5-F1
#
_entry.id   AF-A0AAW6D4Y5-F1
#
_cell.length_a   1.000
_cell.length_b   1.000
_cell.length_c   1.000
_cell.angle_alpha   90.00
_cell.angle_beta   90.00
_cell.angle_gamma   90.00
#
_symmetry.space_group_name_H-M   'P 1'
#
loop_
_entity.id
_entity.type
_entity.pdbx_description
1 polymer ?
#
loop_
_entity_poly.entity_id
_entity_poly.type
_entity_poly.pdbx_seq_one_letter_code
_entity_poly.pdbx_strand_id
1 'polypeptide(L)'
;MIQLIVNAFVEKDKTGAIVEVLFASDDQDKVQAKYEELAVRYPENFLAIYDLPLDTDLNTLDHYPSVFIEKEEFEGLIVGSLGVFERSKLLYD
;
A
#
# COMPACT_ATOMS: atom_id res chain seq x y z
N MET A 1 -6.65 -12.25 -16.44
CA MET A 1 -6.34 -12.07 -15.01
C MET A 1 -6.09 -10.59 -14.84
N ILE A 2 -6.80 -9.93 -13.94
CA ILE A 2 -6.59 -8.50 -13.70
C ILE A 2 -5.53 -8.35 -12.62
N GLN A 3 -4.80 -7.25 -12.64
CA GLN A 3 -3.86 -6.88 -11.61
C GLN A 3 -4.34 -5.61 -10.91
N LEU A 4 -4.21 -5.60 -9.59
CA LEU A 4 -4.49 -4.41 -8.77
C LEU A 4 -3.19 -3.84 -8.22
N ILE A 5 -3.08 -2.51 -8.21
CA ILE A 5 -2.07 -1.81 -7.42
C ILE A 5 -2.71 -1.40 -6.10
N VAL A 6 -2.16 -1.88 -5.00
CA VAL A 6 -2.60 -1.60 -3.64
C VAL A 6 -1.57 -0.71 -2.96
N ASN A 7 -2.05 0.31 -2.25
CA ASN A 7 -1.27 1.23 -1.45
C ASN A 7 -1.67 1.08 0.02
N ALA A 8 -0.69 0.92 0.89
CA ALA A 8 -0.89 0.84 2.33
C ALA A 8 -0.02 1.87 3.06
N PHE A 9 -0.63 2.62 3.96
CA PHE A 9 0.04 3.67 4.72
C PHE A 9 -0.62 3.92 6.08
N VAL A 10 0.14 4.48 7.01
CA VAL A 10 -0.38 4.95 8.30
C VAL A 10 -0.82 6.40 8.16
N GLU A 11 -2.05 6.71 8.55
CA GLU A 11 -2.55 8.08 8.49
C GLU A 11 -1.90 8.91 9.60
N LYS A 12 -1.26 10.03 9.26
CA LYS A 12 -0.44 10.84 10.19
C LYS A 12 -1.17 11.28 11.47
N ASP A 13 -2.49 11.39 11.43
CA ASP A 13 -3.32 11.89 12.53
C ASP A 13 -4.19 10.79 13.18
N LYS A 14 -4.08 9.53 12.75
CA LYS A 14 -4.83 8.40 13.31
C LYS A 14 -3.93 7.21 13.60
N THR A 15 -4.29 6.41 14.61
CA THR A 15 -3.57 5.18 14.99
C THR A 15 -3.84 4.00 14.03
N GLY A 16 -4.40 4.25 12.85
CA GLY A 16 -4.87 3.23 11.92
C GLY A 16 -4.07 3.21 10.63
N ALA A 17 -3.85 2.00 10.09
CA ALA A 17 -3.38 1.82 8.73
C ALA A 17 -4.56 1.85 7.75
N ILE A 18 -4.35 2.49 6.61
CA ILE A 18 -5.28 2.55 5.49
C ILE A 18 -4.70 1.71 4.37
N VAL A 19 -5.53 0.86 3.78
CA VAL A 19 -5.22 0.10 2.57
C VAL A 19 -6.21 0.52 1.50
N GLU A 20 -5.71 0.97 0.35
CA GLU A 20 -6.53 1.42 -0.77
C GLU A 20 -6.06 0.80 -2.10
N VAL A 21 -7.00 0.64 -3.03
CA VAL A 21 -6.71 0.17 -4.40
C VAL A 21 -6.60 1.40 -5.30
N LEU A 22 -5.44 1.58 -5.92
CA LEU A 22 -5.14 2.76 -6.73
C LEU A 22 -5.31 2.53 -8.24
N PHE A 23 -5.17 1.29 -8.69
CA PHE A 23 -5.23 0.96 -10.11
C PHE A 23 -5.66 -0.48 -10.33
N ALA A 24 -6.37 -0.75 -11.43
CA ALA A 24 -6.83 -2.07 -11.83
C ALA A 24 -6.71 -2.21 -13.35
N SER A 25 -6.06 -3.25 -13.84
CA SER A 25 -5.89 -3.48 -15.29
C SER A 25 -5.49 -4.92 -15.58
N ASP A 26 -5.93 -5.48 -16.71
CA ASP A 26 -5.43 -6.74 -17.27
C ASP A 26 -4.18 -6.55 -18.15
N ASP A 27 -3.87 -5.31 -18.50
CA ASP A 27 -2.68 -4.91 -19.26
C ASP A 27 -1.50 -4.67 -18.30
N GLN A 28 -0.54 -5.60 -18.31
CA GLN A 28 0.62 -5.61 -17.42
C GLN A 28 1.56 -4.42 -17.64
N ASP A 29 1.73 -3.95 -18.88
CA ASP A 29 2.59 -2.82 -19.19
C ASP A 29 2.05 -1.54 -18.56
N LYS A 30 0.71 -1.38 -18.58
CA LYS A 30 0.05 -0.24 -17.91
C LYS A 30 0.15 -0.33 -16.39
N VAL A 31 0.06 -1.53 -15.83
CA VAL A 31 0.21 -1.75 -14.38
C VAL A 31 1.62 -1.37 -13.95
N GLN A 32 2.63 -1.85 -14.66
CA GLN A 32 4.03 -1.56 -14.34
C GLN A 32 4.33 -0.06 -14.46
N ALA A 33 3.90 0.58 -15.56
CA ALA A 33 4.09 2.02 -15.73
C ALA A 33 3.39 2.84 -14.63
N LYS A 34 2.19 2.42 -14.20
CA LYS A 34 1.51 3.08 -13.07
C LYS A 34 2.18 2.81 -11.73
N TYR A 35 2.70 1.62 -11.51
CA TYR A 35 3.42 1.28 -10.30
C TYR A 35 4.65 2.17 -10.13
N GLU A 36 5.43 2.37 -11.19
CA GLU A 36 6.61 3.26 -11.18
C GLU A 36 6.24 4.72 -10.87
N GLU A 37 5.15 5.23 -11.46
CA GLU A 37 4.63 6.57 -11.14
C GLU A 37 4.22 6.68 -9.65
N LEU A 38 3.55 5.66 -9.13
CA LEU A 38 3.04 5.65 -7.76
C LEU A 38 4.18 5.50 -6.74
N ALA A 39 5.20 4.70 -7.04
CA ALA A 39 6.38 4.52 -6.19
C ALA A 39 7.15 5.83 -6.00
N VAL A 40 7.21 6.67 -7.03
CA VAL A 40 7.80 8.02 -6.93
C VAL A 40 6.90 8.97 -6.14
N ARG A 41 5.58 8.86 -6.28
CA ARG A 41 4.61 9.73 -5.58
C ARG A 41 4.51 9.40 -4.09
N TYR A 42 4.61 8.13 -3.72
CA TYR A 42 4.42 7.63 -2.37
C TYR A 42 5.63 6.82 -1.89
N PRO A 43 6.82 7.44 -1.77
CA PRO A 43 8.07 6.73 -1.48
C PRO A 43 8.11 6.09 -0.08
N GLU A 44 7.27 6.58 0.84
CA GLU A 44 7.17 6.10 2.23
C GLU A 44 6.02 5.11 2.43
N ASN A 45 5.20 4.87 1.39
CA ASN A 45 4.06 3.96 1.49
C ASN A 45 4.45 2.57 0.97
N PHE A 46 3.75 1.56 1.47
CA PHE A 46 3.87 0.21 0.96
C PHE A 46 3.00 0.05 -0.30
N LEU A 47 3.61 -0.29 -1.43
CA LEU A 47 2.93 -0.56 -2.70
C LEU A 47 3.10 -2.03 -3.09
N ALA A 48 2.02 -2.65 -3.54
CA ALA A 48 2.03 -4.03 -4.02
C ALA A 48 1.13 -4.23 -5.23
N ILE A 49 1.49 -5.20 -6.08
CA ILE A 49 0.69 -5.64 -7.23
C ILE A 49 0.07 -7.00 -6.90
N TYR A 50 -1.25 -7.12 -7.04
CA TYR A 50 -1.99 -8.36 -6.80
C TYR A 50 -2.62 -8.90 -8.08
N ASP A 51 -2.32 -10.15 -8.38
CA ASP A 51 -3.00 -10.91 -9.42
C ASP A 51 -4.37 -11.38 -8.92
N LEU A 52 -5.40 -11.09 -9.70
CA LEU A 52 -6.79 -11.37 -9.35
C LEU A 52 -7.54 -12.03 -10.52
N PRO A 53 -8.14 -13.21 -10.30
CA PRO A 53 -8.99 -13.83 -11.29
C PRO A 53 -10.31 -13.05 -11.42
N LEU A 54 -10.78 -12.88 -12.66
CA LEU A 54 -12.04 -12.20 -12.94
C LEU A 54 -13.22 -13.12 -12.58
N ASP A 55 -14.36 -12.53 -12.20
CA ASP A 55 -15.62 -13.23 -11.95
C ASP A 55 -15.51 -14.40 -10.95
N THR A 56 -14.57 -14.30 -10.02
CA THR A 56 -14.28 -15.33 -9.03
C THR A 56 -14.71 -14.85 -7.65
N ASP A 57 -15.47 -15.67 -6.91
CA ASP A 57 -15.80 -15.39 -5.51
C ASP A 57 -14.55 -15.54 -4.65
N LEU A 58 -13.92 -14.41 -4.35
CA LEU A 58 -12.68 -14.35 -3.58
C LEU A 58 -12.82 -14.94 -2.17
N ASN A 59 -14.04 -15.02 -1.61
CA ASN A 59 -14.28 -15.66 -0.30
C ASN A 59 -14.07 -17.17 -0.33
N THR A 60 -13.99 -17.78 -1.52
CA THR A 60 -13.81 -19.22 -1.70
C THR A 60 -12.36 -19.62 -1.96
N LEU A 61 -11.44 -18.64 -2.04
CA LEU A 61 -10.01 -18.89 -2.22
C LEU A 61 -9.34 -19.21 -0.88
N ASP A 62 -8.58 -20.30 -0.83
CA ASP A 62 -7.80 -20.73 0.36
C ASP A 62 -6.78 -19.65 0.81
N HIS A 63 -6.36 -18.79 -0.12
CA HIS A 63 -5.54 -17.62 0.14
C HIS A 63 -6.23 -16.38 -0.42
N TYR A 64 -6.58 -15.48 0.50
CA TYR A 64 -7.14 -14.17 0.22
C TYR A 64 -6.11 -13.32 -0.55
N PRO A 65 -6.51 -12.38 -1.42
CA PRO A 65 -5.63 -11.31 -1.88
C PRO A 65 -5.50 -10.31 -0.73
N SER A 66 -4.87 -10.74 0.36
CA SER A 66 -4.51 -9.94 1.52
C SER A 66 -3.06 -9.51 1.39
N VAL A 67 -2.79 -8.25 1.70
CA VAL A 67 -1.42 -7.81 1.94
C VAL A 67 -0.94 -8.40 3.25
N PHE A 68 0.00 -9.34 3.18
CA PHE A 68 0.74 -9.78 4.35
C PHE A 68 1.80 -8.72 4.66
N ILE A 69 1.53 -7.93 5.68
CA ILE A 69 2.49 -6.99 6.25
C ILE A 69 2.96 -7.63 7.55
N GLU A 70 4.28 -7.83 7.71
CA GLU A 70 4.83 -8.34 8.96
C GLU A 70 4.49 -7.38 10.11
N LYS A 71 4.36 -7.89 11.33
CA LYS A 71 4.04 -7.04 12.48
C LYS A 71 5.09 -5.95 12.66
N GLU A 72 6.35 -6.28 12.45
CA GLU A 72 7.50 -5.40 12.57
C GLU A 72 7.50 -4.33 11.47
N GLU A 73 7.05 -4.67 10.25
CA GLU A 73 6.91 -3.74 9.13
C GLU A 73 5.71 -2.82 9.34
N PHE A 74 4.60 -3.35 9.86
CA PHE A 74 3.44 -2.59 10.28
C PHE A 74 3.79 -1.62 11.42
N GLU A 75 4.49 -2.08 12.46
CA GLU A 75 4.98 -1.26 13.56
C GLU A 75 6.05 -0.27 13.08
N GLY A 76 6.88 -0.64 12.11
CA GLY A 76 7.86 0.22 11.45
C GLY A 76 7.20 1.38 10.69
N LEU A 77 6.10 1.13 9.97
CA LEU A 77 5.29 2.17 9.33
C LEU A 77 4.72 3.15 10.37
N ILE A 78 4.33 2.67 11.55
CA ILE A 78 3.85 3.50 12.67
C ILE A 78 5.02 4.35 13.25
N VAL A 79 6.17 3.74 13.51
CA VAL A 79 7.33 4.40 14.13
C VAL A 79 8.01 5.40 13.17
N GLY A 80 8.14 5.06 11.89
CA GLY A 80 8.64 5.96 10.86
C GLY A 80 7.78 7.22 10.72
N SER A 81 6.46 7.06 10.77
CA SER A 81 5.51 8.17 10.76
C SER A 81 5.65 9.09 11.99
N LEU A 82 5.86 8.51 13.19
CA LEU A 82 6.15 9.27 14.42
C LEU A 82 7.50 10.01 14.35
N GLY A 83 8.55 9.39 13.81
CA GLY A 83 9.87 10.00 13.67
C GLY A 83 9.89 11.20 12.70
N VAL A 84 9.11 11.13 11.62
CA VAL A 84 8.89 12.27 10.70
C VAL A 84 8.09 13.38 11.37
N PHE A 85 7.10 13.04 12.22
CA PHE A 85 6.32 14.01 12.99
C PHE A 85 7.20 14.80 13.97
N GLU A 86 8.03 14.13 14.78
CA GLU A 86 8.95 14.82 15.70
C GLU A 86 9.98 15.70 14.99
N ARG A 87 10.54 15.23 13.85
CA ARG A 87 11.44 16.05 13.02
C ARG A 87 10.74 17.26 12.40
N SER A 88 9.46 17.14 12.02
CA SER A 88 8.69 18.27 11.51
C SER A 88 8.46 19.33 12.59
N LYS A 89 8.23 18.94 13.84
CA LYS A 89 8.04 19.86 14.97
C LYS A 89 9.31 20.67 15.28
N LEU A 90 10.49 20.06 15.14
CA LEU A 90 11.78 20.71 15.37
C LEU A 90 12.22 21.67 14.24
N LEU A 91 11.61 21.59 13.05
CA LEU A 91 11.96 22.43 11.90
C LEU A 91 11.11 23.72 11.80
N TYR A 92 10.04 23.83 12.60
CA TYR A 92 9.11 24.96 12.59
C TYR A 92 9.02 25.71 13.94
N ASP A 93 9.92 25.40 14.89
CA ASP A 93 10.23 26.21 16.09
C ASP A 93 11.58 26.93 15.89
#